data_AF-A0A0F9V889-F1
#
_entry.id   AF-A0A0F9V889-F1
#
_cell.length_a   1.000
_cell.length_b   1.000
_cell.length_c   1.000
_cell.angle_alpha   90.00
_cell.angle_beta   90.00
_cell.angle_gamma   90.00
#
_symmetry.space_group_name_H-M   'P 1'
#
loop_
_entity.id
_entity.type
_entity.pdbx_description
1 polymer ?
#
loop_
_entity_poly.entity_id
_entity_poly.type
_entity_poly.pdbx_seq_one_letter_code
_entity_poly.pdbx_strand_id
1 'polypeptide(L)'
;MKTTLKIFLLAAIFAGTTANAQVNTIDSVATSKVQHFNFDKMESETIGEGIQRKWFHGEKGQMTIFNLEKGAHIPWHQHPNEQITYIMSGKVKIKTIIDGKEEFVIVSGGEVIVFPENIPHEFWALEKTVDLDVHVPVRQDWLSKELPDYLKKSE
;
A
#
# COMPACT_ATOMS: atom_id res chain seq x y z
N MET A 1 0.24 -43.55 52.70
CA MET A 1 0.38 -43.39 51.24
C MET A 1 -1.00 -43.36 50.60
N LYS A 2 -1.41 -42.22 50.03
CA LYS A 2 -2.38 -42.10 48.91
C LYS A 2 -2.52 -40.60 48.54
N THR A 3 -1.58 -40.21 47.70
CA THR A 3 -1.63 -39.32 46.54
C THR A 3 -2.70 -38.21 46.46
N THR A 4 -2.20 -36.97 46.46
CA THR A 4 -2.80 -35.72 46.02
C THR A 4 -3.24 -35.78 44.55
N LEU A 5 -4.41 -35.23 44.21
CA LEU A 5 -4.75 -34.87 42.82
C LEU A 5 -5.13 -33.39 42.78
N LYS A 6 -4.18 -32.54 42.38
CA LYS A 6 -4.45 -31.13 42.03
C LYS A 6 -4.89 -31.10 40.58
N ILE A 7 -6.14 -30.75 40.33
CA ILE A 7 -6.67 -30.50 38.99
C ILE A 7 -6.17 -29.11 38.57
N PHE A 8 -5.25 -29.06 37.61
CA PHE A 8 -4.88 -27.83 36.92
C PHE A 8 -5.88 -27.61 35.77
N LEU A 9 -6.65 -26.53 35.85
CA LEU A 9 -7.50 -26.09 34.76
C LEU A 9 -6.59 -25.45 33.70
N LEU A 10 -6.37 -26.15 32.59
CA LEU A 10 -5.62 -25.62 31.44
C LEU A 10 -6.56 -24.64 30.71
N ALA A 11 -6.34 -23.34 30.87
CA ALA A 11 -6.99 -22.34 30.03
C ALA A 11 -6.44 -22.47 28.60
N ALA A 12 -7.26 -22.95 27.67
CA ALA A 12 -6.93 -22.96 26.26
C ALA A 12 -7.01 -21.51 25.74
N ILE A 13 -5.86 -20.84 25.69
CA ILE A 13 -5.71 -19.57 24.98
C ILE A 13 -5.70 -19.92 23.48
N PHE A 14 -6.80 -19.63 22.79
CA PHE A 14 -6.84 -19.68 21.32
C PHE A 14 -6.06 -18.47 20.77
N ALA A 15 -4.74 -18.60 20.69
CA ALA A 15 -3.90 -17.70 19.90
C ALA A 15 -3.97 -18.11 18.43
N GLY A 16 -5.09 -17.81 17.77
CA GLY A 16 -5.25 -17.96 16.34
C GLY A 16 -4.58 -16.80 15.59
N THR A 17 -3.24 -16.73 15.59
CA THR A 17 -2.52 -15.81 14.71
C THR A 17 -2.08 -16.54 13.46
N THR A 18 -2.98 -16.72 12.49
CA THR A 18 -2.56 -16.88 11.10
C THR A 18 -2.38 -15.47 10.54
N ALA A 19 -1.23 -14.86 10.81
CA ALA A 19 -0.73 -13.80 9.94
C ALA A 19 -0.40 -14.49 8.60
N ASN A 20 -1.28 -14.37 7.61
CA ASN A 20 -0.96 -14.89 6.29
C ASN A 20 0.27 -14.14 5.76
N ALA A 21 1.23 -14.90 5.23
CA ALA A 21 2.40 -14.36 4.57
C ALA A 21 1.99 -13.38 3.46
N GLN A 22 2.79 -12.35 3.28
CA GLN A 22 2.54 -11.27 2.33
C GLN A 22 2.47 -11.83 0.89
N VAL A 23 1.34 -11.63 0.22
CA VAL A 23 1.10 -12.02 -1.17
C VAL A 23 1.61 -10.89 -2.06
N ASN A 24 2.92 -10.92 -2.34
CA ASN A 24 3.63 -9.93 -3.16
C ASN A 24 4.28 -10.53 -4.41
N THR A 25 4.06 -11.81 -4.68
CA THR A 25 4.70 -12.50 -5.79
C THR A 25 3.68 -13.13 -6.72
N ILE A 26 4.05 -13.21 -8.00
CA ILE A 26 3.24 -13.82 -9.08
C ILE A 26 2.78 -15.24 -8.71
N ASP A 27 3.62 -16.02 -8.00
CA ASP A 27 3.32 -17.42 -7.64
C ASP A 27 2.21 -17.55 -6.59
N SER A 28 1.92 -16.48 -5.87
CA SER A 28 0.80 -16.39 -4.95
C SER A 28 -0.44 -15.85 -5.66
N VAL A 29 -0.81 -16.49 -6.78
CA VAL A 29 -2.08 -16.19 -7.45
C VAL A 29 -3.20 -16.36 -6.43
N ALA A 30 -3.99 -15.29 -6.32
CA ALA A 30 -5.21 -15.16 -5.54
C ALA A 30 -5.94 -16.49 -5.39
N THR A 31 -5.71 -17.12 -4.24
CA THR A 31 -6.38 -18.35 -3.88
C THR A 31 -7.88 -18.08 -3.81
N SER A 32 -8.72 -19.03 -4.21
CA SER A 32 -10.19 -19.04 -3.96
C SER A 32 -10.58 -19.07 -2.47
N LYS A 33 -9.66 -18.71 -1.58
CA LYS A 33 -9.77 -18.73 -0.13
C LYS A 33 -9.76 -17.29 0.38
N VAL A 34 -10.54 -17.05 1.43
CA VAL A 34 -10.52 -15.78 2.18
C VAL A 34 -9.13 -15.56 2.77
N GLN A 35 -8.57 -14.38 2.54
CA GLN A 35 -7.28 -13.95 3.07
C GLN A 35 -7.48 -12.83 4.10
N HIS A 36 -6.64 -12.81 5.13
CA HIS A 36 -6.67 -11.80 6.17
C HIS A 36 -5.24 -11.31 6.43
N PHE A 37 -5.06 -9.99 6.41
CA PHE A 37 -3.79 -9.31 6.57
C PHE A 37 -3.90 -8.24 7.64
N ASN A 38 -2.77 -7.96 8.29
CA ASN A 38 -2.63 -6.82 9.20
C ASN A 38 -1.44 -5.99 8.71
N PHE A 39 -1.72 -4.79 8.18
CA PHE A 39 -0.70 -3.88 7.66
C PHE A 39 0.37 -3.52 8.70
N ASP A 40 0.01 -3.41 9.98
CA ASP A 40 0.96 -3.07 11.05
C ASP A 40 2.02 -4.15 11.24
N LYS A 41 1.71 -5.41 10.85
CA LYS A 41 2.61 -6.56 10.94
C LYS A 41 3.33 -6.89 9.64
N MET A 42 3.08 -6.16 8.55
CA MET A 42 3.76 -6.36 7.27
C MET A 42 5.08 -5.60 7.25
N GLU A 43 6.08 -6.19 6.59
CA GLU A 43 7.36 -5.55 6.32
C GLU A 43 7.18 -4.34 5.41
N SER A 44 7.94 -3.28 5.69
CA SER A 44 7.93 -2.04 4.93
C SER A 44 9.04 -2.07 3.89
N GLU A 45 8.72 -1.78 2.64
CA GLU A 45 9.69 -1.68 1.55
C GLU A 45 10.05 -0.21 1.32
N THR A 46 11.35 0.12 1.36
CA THR A 46 11.83 1.44 0.94
C THR A 46 12.02 1.44 -0.58
N ILE A 47 11.28 2.30 -1.29
CA ILE A 47 11.26 2.33 -2.76
C ILE A 47 11.80 3.65 -3.33
N GLY A 48 12.19 4.57 -2.48
CA GLY A 48 12.70 5.88 -2.84
C GLY A 48 13.11 6.68 -1.61
N GLU A 49 13.70 7.84 -1.82
CA GLU A 49 14.07 8.74 -0.72
C GLU A 49 12.82 9.25 0.00
N GLY A 50 12.68 8.90 1.28
CA GLY A 50 11.50 9.25 2.08
C GLY A 50 10.21 8.53 1.68
N ILE A 51 10.28 7.49 0.84
CA ILE A 51 9.11 6.73 0.37
C ILE A 51 9.22 5.29 0.83
N GLN A 52 8.28 4.90 1.68
CA GLN A 52 8.09 3.52 2.09
C GLN A 52 6.69 3.05 1.73
N ARG A 53 6.55 1.76 1.42
CA ARG A 53 5.25 1.15 1.15
C ARG A 53 5.08 -0.18 1.86
N LYS A 54 3.82 -0.49 2.15
CA LYS A 54 3.33 -1.84 2.46
C LYS A 54 2.19 -2.12 1.52
N TRP A 55 2.16 -3.29 0.90
CA TRP A 55 1.13 -3.61 -0.06
C TRP A 55 0.84 -5.10 -0.12
N PHE A 56 -0.33 -5.42 -0.66
CA PHE A 56 -0.76 -6.77 -1.02
C PHE A 56 -1.67 -6.68 -2.25
N HIS A 57 -1.89 -7.80 -2.94
CA HIS A 57 -2.86 -7.87 -4.01
C HIS A 57 -3.83 -9.05 -3.86
N GLY A 58 -5.05 -8.85 -4.35
CA GLY A 58 -5.99 -9.94 -4.65
C GLY A 58 -5.90 -10.36 -6.12
N GLU A 59 -6.97 -10.94 -6.64
CA GLU A 59 -7.05 -11.31 -8.07
C GLU A 59 -7.33 -10.09 -8.95
N LYS A 60 -8.19 -9.18 -8.47
CA LYS A 60 -8.75 -8.09 -9.27
C LYS A 60 -8.12 -6.74 -8.99
N GLY A 61 -7.51 -6.55 -7.83
CA GLY A 61 -6.96 -5.27 -7.44
C GLY A 61 -5.98 -5.44 -6.30
N GLN A 62 -5.34 -4.33 -5.96
CA GLN A 62 -4.36 -4.27 -4.90
C GLN A 62 -4.60 -3.08 -4.00
N MET A 63 -3.98 -3.12 -2.83
CA MET A 63 -4.02 -2.05 -1.86
C MET A 63 -2.63 -1.80 -1.31
N THR A 64 -2.29 -0.53 -1.16
CA THR A 64 -0.96 -0.08 -0.74
C THR A 64 -1.11 1.03 0.29
N ILE A 65 -0.40 0.92 1.40
CA ILE A 65 -0.17 2.05 2.31
C ILE A 65 1.20 2.61 2.00
N PHE A 66 1.26 3.90 1.64
CA PHE A 66 2.50 4.64 1.60
C PHE A 66 2.73 5.42 2.89
N ASN A 67 3.97 5.42 3.34
CA ASN A 67 4.47 6.35 4.34
C ASN A 67 5.47 7.28 3.66
N LEU A 68 5.10 8.55 3.56
CA LEU A 68 5.86 9.59 2.89
C LEU A 68 6.43 10.55 3.94
N GLU A 69 7.75 10.69 3.96
CA GLU A 69 8.38 11.75 4.73
C GLU A 69 8.17 13.11 4.06
N LYS A 70 8.28 14.20 4.82
CA LYS A 70 8.18 15.55 4.25
C LYS A 70 9.21 15.73 3.13
N GLY A 71 8.75 16.19 1.97
CA GLY A 71 9.59 16.39 0.78
C GLY A 71 9.76 15.16 -0.08
N ALA A 72 9.21 14.00 0.32
CA ALA A 72 9.14 12.82 -0.55
C ALA A 72 8.44 13.18 -1.88
N HIS A 73 9.01 12.68 -2.97
CA HIS A 73 8.59 13.02 -4.33
C HIS A 73 8.44 11.73 -5.14
N ILE A 74 7.23 11.49 -5.64
CA ILE A 74 6.94 10.42 -6.59
C ILE A 74 6.89 11.08 -7.97
N PRO A 75 7.85 10.80 -8.87
CA PRO A 75 7.96 11.47 -10.16
C PRO A 75 6.75 11.26 -11.06
N TRP A 76 6.64 12.11 -12.08
CA TRP A 76 5.60 12.03 -13.10
C TRP A 76 5.56 10.65 -13.76
N HIS A 77 4.42 9.98 -13.64
CA HIS A 77 4.19 8.67 -14.20
C HIS A 77 2.72 8.46 -14.54
N GLN A 78 2.43 7.36 -15.23
CA GLN A 78 1.08 6.88 -15.49
C GLN A 78 1.08 5.37 -15.54
N HIS A 79 -0.10 4.78 -15.40
CA HIS A 79 -0.30 3.34 -15.50
C HIS A 79 -1.71 3.04 -16.02
N PRO A 80 -1.94 1.84 -16.60
CA PRO A 80 -3.24 1.46 -17.14
C PRO A 80 -4.29 1.16 -16.06
N ASN A 81 -3.93 1.25 -14.78
CA ASN A 81 -4.83 0.99 -13.66
C ASN A 81 -5.58 2.27 -13.29
N GLU A 82 -6.85 2.15 -12.91
CA GLU A 82 -7.52 3.18 -12.10
C GLU A 82 -6.84 3.21 -10.73
N GLN A 83 -6.61 4.41 -10.20
CA GLN A 83 -6.06 4.62 -8.86
C GLN A 83 -7.03 5.46 -8.02
N ILE A 84 -7.33 4.98 -6.82
CA ILE A 84 -8.03 5.74 -5.78
C ILE A 84 -7.06 5.95 -4.64
N THR A 85 -6.72 7.21 -4.36
CA THR A 85 -5.81 7.61 -3.28
C THR A 85 -6.61 8.27 -2.17
N TYR A 86 -6.55 7.69 -0.98
CA TYR A 86 -7.09 8.28 0.24
C TYR A 86 -5.95 8.78 1.12
N ILE A 87 -5.89 10.09 1.38
CA ILE A 87 -4.92 10.66 2.33
C ILE A 87 -5.44 10.41 3.75
N MET A 88 -4.87 9.42 4.43
CA MET A 88 -5.27 9.08 5.81
C MET A 88 -4.83 10.14 6.80
N SER A 89 -3.63 10.71 6.60
CA SER A 89 -3.09 11.82 7.38
C SER A 89 -2.03 12.57 6.59
N GLY A 90 -1.81 13.85 6.90
CA GLY A 90 -0.82 14.69 6.22
C GLY A 90 -1.41 15.49 5.06
N LYS A 91 -0.57 15.80 4.07
CA LYS A 91 -0.92 16.66 2.94
C LYS A 91 0.04 16.48 1.78
N VAL A 92 -0.52 16.30 0.59
CA VAL A 92 0.23 16.20 -0.67
C VAL A 92 -0.13 17.33 -1.62
N LYS A 93 0.85 17.75 -2.42
CA LYS A 93 0.63 18.50 -3.65
C LYS A 93 0.74 17.53 -4.82
N ILE A 94 -0.21 17.59 -5.73
CA ILE A 94 -0.29 16.69 -6.88
C ILE A 94 -0.30 17.54 -8.14
N LYS A 95 0.51 17.17 -9.13
CA LYS A 95 0.41 17.67 -10.50
C LYS A 95 -0.30 16.59 -11.31
N THR A 96 -1.34 16.95 -12.06
CA THR A 96 -2.06 16.00 -12.92
C THR A 96 -2.82 16.73 -14.03
N ILE A 97 -3.57 15.99 -14.86
CA ILE A 97 -4.40 16.55 -15.92
C ILE A 97 -5.84 16.68 -15.44
N ILE A 98 -6.34 17.93 -15.36
CA ILE A 98 -7.73 18.25 -15.03
C ILE A 98 -8.32 19.02 -16.21
N ASP A 99 -9.46 18.56 -16.74
CA ASP A 99 -10.13 19.15 -17.91
C ASP A 99 -9.18 19.40 -19.11
N GLY A 100 -8.24 18.46 -19.32
CA GLY A 100 -7.28 18.51 -20.43
C GLY A 100 -6.09 19.46 -20.22
N LYS A 101 -5.90 20.01 -19.02
CA LYS A 101 -4.78 20.91 -18.70
C LYS A 101 -3.96 20.38 -17.53
N GLU A 102 -2.67 20.67 -17.55
CA GLU A 102 -1.80 20.43 -16.40
C GLU A 102 -2.15 21.40 -15.28
N GLU A 103 -2.52 20.85 -14.13
CA GLU A 103 -2.98 21.59 -12.96
C GLU A 103 -2.33 21.03 -11.69
N PHE A 104 -2.30 21.87 -10.65
CA PHE A 104 -1.91 21.45 -9.31
C PHE A 104 -3.10 21.40 -8.37
N VAL A 105 -3.21 20.32 -7.60
CA VAL A 105 -4.22 20.16 -6.54
C VAL A 105 -3.54 19.81 -5.22
N ILE A 106 -4.11 20.29 -4.12
CA ILE A 106 -3.71 19.92 -2.76
C ILE A 106 -4.75 18.93 -2.24
N VAL A 107 -4.28 17.81 -1.69
CA VAL A 107 -5.12 16.79 -1.05
C VAL A 107 -4.58 16.53 0.36
N SER A 108 -5.44 16.63 1.35
CA SER A 108 -5.13 16.62 2.78
C SER A 108 -5.77 15.43 3.49
N GLY A 109 -5.35 15.16 4.72
CA GLY A 109 -5.95 14.13 5.57
C GLY A 109 -7.48 14.16 5.58
N GLY A 110 -8.11 13.04 5.26
CA GLY A 110 -9.57 12.92 5.12
C GLY A 110 -10.08 13.04 3.68
N GLU A 111 -9.25 13.48 2.73
CA GLU A 111 -9.63 13.70 1.34
C GLU A 111 -9.21 12.55 0.43
N VAL A 112 -9.96 12.37 -0.67
CA VAL A 112 -9.77 11.30 -1.66
C VAL A 112 -9.62 11.93 -3.04
N ILE A 113 -8.72 11.40 -3.85
CA ILE A 113 -8.57 11.71 -5.27
C ILE A 113 -8.63 10.42 -6.09
N VAL A 114 -9.25 10.49 -7.26
CA VAL A 114 -9.40 9.36 -8.18
C VAL A 114 -8.72 9.71 -9.49
N PHE A 115 -7.80 8.87 -9.94
CA PHE A 115 -7.14 8.95 -11.23
C PHE A 115 -7.73 7.89 -12.15
N PRO A 116 -8.39 8.28 -13.24
CA PRO A 116 -8.73 7.35 -14.31
C PRO A 116 -7.49 6.70 -14.91
N GLU A 117 -7.68 5.59 -15.62
CA GLU A 117 -6.60 4.87 -16.31
C GLU A 117 -5.78 5.82 -17.19
N ASN A 118 -4.46 5.64 -17.17
CA ASN A 118 -3.50 6.38 -18.00
C ASN A 118 -3.50 7.92 -17.83
N ILE A 119 -4.17 8.46 -16.80
CA ILE A 119 -4.03 9.88 -16.45
C ILE A 119 -2.73 10.06 -15.67
N PRO A 120 -1.77 10.83 -16.20
CA PRO A 120 -0.49 10.99 -15.56
C PRO A 120 -0.56 11.88 -14.33
N HIS A 121 0.31 11.59 -13.36
CA HIS A 121 0.31 12.27 -12.07
C HIS A 121 1.70 12.23 -11.41
N GLU A 122 1.95 13.20 -10.55
CA GLU A 122 3.18 13.39 -9.79
C GLU A 122 2.85 13.95 -8.41
N PHE A 123 3.53 13.49 -7.37
CA PHE A 123 3.19 13.76 -5.97
C PHE A 123 4.36 14.33 -5.18
N TRP A 124 4.09 15.34 -4.35
CA TRP A 124 5.01 15.83 -3.32
C TRP A 124 4.34 15.84 -1.96
N ALA A 125 4.95 15.17 -0.98
CA ALA A 125 4.53 15.25 0.41
C ALA A 125 4.93 16.61 1.00
N LEU A 126 3.95 17.46 1.34
CA LEU A 126 4.19 18.78 1.95
C LEU A 126 4.54 18.67 3.44
N GLU A 127 4.14 17.57 4.06
CA GLU A 127 4.42 17.14 5.42
C GLU A 127 4.44 15.62 5.49
N LYS A 128 4.76 15.04 6.65
CA LYS A 128 4.69 13.58 6.83
C LYS A 128 3.27 13.12 6.53
N THR A 129 3.13 12.22 5.55
CA THR A 129 1.85 11.84 4.97
C THR A 129 1.74 10.32 4.95
N VAL A 130 0.54 9.83 5.29
CA VAL A 130 0.16 8.43 5.11
C VAL A 130 -1.01 8.42 4.14
N ASP A 131 -0.87 7.70 3.04
CA ASP A 131 -1.96 7.50 2.09
C ASP A 131 -2.22 6.00 1.88
N LEU A 132 -3.44 5.72 1.46
CA LEU A 132 -3.92 4.42 1.05
C LEU A 132 -4.31 4.48 -0.42
N ASP A 133 -3.58 3.74 -1.23
CA ASP A 133 -3.85 3.57 -2.65
C ASP A 133 -4.57 2.25 -2.92
N VAL A 134 -5.59 2.31 -3.76
CA VAL A 134 -6.22 1.16 -4.38
C VAL A 134 -6.01 1.23 -5.87
N HIS A 135 -5.49 0.15 -6.47
CA HIS A 135 -5.35 0.03 -7.92
C HIS A 135 -6.21 -1.11 -8.46
N VAL A 136 -6.90 -0.85 -9.57
CA VAL A 136 -7.66 -1.85 -10.33
C VAL A 136 -7.31 -1.72 -11.83
N PRO A 137 -6.84 -2.78 -12.51
CA PRO A 137 -6.48 -4.10 -11.98
C PRO A 137 -5.22 -4.07 -11.08
N VAL A 138 -4.63 -5.21 -10.76
CA VAL A 138 -3.33 -5.28 -10.03
C VAL A 138 -2.21 -4.62 -10.85
N ARG A 139 -1.27 -3.93 -10.17
CA ARG A 139 -0.06 -3.34 -10.78
C ARG A 139 0.91 -4.45 -11.17
N GLN A 140 0.83 -4.89 -12.42
CA GLN A 140 1.66 -5.99 -12.94
C GLN A 140 3.16 -5.66 -12.87
N ASP A 141 3.53 -4.38 -13.04
CA ASP A 141 4.91 -3.90 -12.93
C ASP A 141 5.52 -4.16 -11.53
N TRP A 142 4.69 -4.12 -10.48
CA TRP A 142 5.12 -4.35 -9.10
C TRP A 142 5.25 -5.82 -8.72
N LEU A 143 4.71 -6.73 -9.53
CA LEU A 143 4.87 -8.17 -9.31
C LEU A 143 6.28 -8.65 -9.70
N SER A 144 7.04 -7.81 -10.40
CA SER A 144 8.46 -8.02 -10.63
C SER A 144 9.28 -7.68 -9.37
N LYS A 145 10.52 -8.18 -9.28
CA LYS A 145 11.45 -7.80 -8.20
C LYS A 145 12.15 -6.46 -8.46
N GLU A 146 11.76 -5.75 -9.52
CA GLU A 146 12.38 -4.49 -9.92
C GLU A 146 11.43 -3.32 -9.65
N LEU A 147 12.00 -2.19 -9.22
CA LEU A 147 11.24 -0.96 -9.13
C LEU A 147 10.92 -0.46 -10.54
N PRO A 148 9.74 0.17 -10.76
CA PRO A 148 9.45 0.88 -11.99
C PRO A 148 10.49 1.97 -12.30
N ASP A 149 10.72 2.25 -13.58
CA ASP A 149 11.78 3.17 -14.01
C ASP A 149 11.65 4.59 -13.43
N TYR A 150 10.42 5.09 -13.22
CA TYR A 150 10.20 6.41 -12.61
C TYR A 150 10.56 6.47 -11.12
N LEU A 151 10.81 5.33 -10.46
CA LEU A 151 11.33 5.24 -9.08
C LEU A 151 12.81 4.87 -9.01
N LYS A 152 13.41 4.42 -10.13
CA LYS A 152 14.85 4.25 -10.20
C LYS A 152 15.45 5.66 -10.14
N LYS A 153 16.37 5.90 -9.19
CA LYS A 153 17.01 7.21 -9.00
C LYS A 153 17.39 7.81 -10.35
N SER A 154 16.95 9.03 -10.63
CA SER A 154 17.64 9.86 -11.61
C SER A 154 19.06 10.04 -11.09
N GLU A 155 20.03 9.49 -11.81
CA GLU A 155 21.46 9.75 -11.55
C GLU A 155 21.77 11.25 -11.50
#